data_AF-A0A6B3N8J9-F1
#
_entry.id   AF-A0A6B3N8J9-F1
#
_cell.length_a   1.000
_cell.length_b   1.000
_cell.length_c   1.000
_cell.angle_alpha   90.00
_cell.angle_beta   90.00
_cell.angle_gamma   90.00
#
_symmetry.space_group_name_H-M   'P 1'
#
loop_
_entity.id
_entity.type
_entity.pdbx_description
1 polymer ?
#
loop_
_entity_poly.entity_id
_entity_poly.type
_entity_poly.pdbx_seq_one_letter_code
_entity_poly.pdbx_strand_id
1 'polypeptide(L)'
;SSKTEHEYRLPTEAEWEYACRAGTTTPFHFGETITPNLANYDGKFSYGLGFKGTYRERTTKVSFFAFANAFGLFDMHGNIWEWCLDDWHENYDCAPTNGDAWVTSNQNKSPVLRGGAWRSGPRVCRSAFRQYSNSSYRFKDTGFRVVCLVLSTH
;
A
#
# COMPACT_ATOMS: atom_id res chain seq x y z
N SER A 1 -13.92 -16.04 -0.27
CA SER A 1 -15.07 -16.18 -1.17
C SER A 1 -16.02 -17.28 -0.76
N SER A 2 -15.66 -18.56 -0.75
CA SER A 2 -16.59 -19.68 -0.44
C SER A 2 -17.33 -19.58 0.90
N LYS A 3 -16.72 -18.97 1.93
CA LYS A 3 -17.33 -18.84 3.26
C LYS A 3 -18.47 -17.81 3.33
N THR A 4 -18.42 -16.77 2.51
CA THR A 4 -19.35 -15.63 2.59
C THR A 4 -20.03 -15.34 1.26
N GLU A 5 -19.75 -16.13 0.22
CA GLU A 5 -20.28 -15.99 -1.14
C GLU A 5 -20.00 -14.64 -1.82
N HIS A 6 -19.12 -13.83 -1.24
CA HIS A 6 -18.61 -12.63 -1.89
C HIS A 6 -17.28 -12.88 -2.60
N GLU A 7 -17.03 -12.11 -3.65
CA GLU A 7 -15.76 -12.14 -4.35
C GLU A 7 -14.72 -11.33 -3.58
N TYR A 8 -13.70 -12.02 -3.05
CA TYR A 8 -12.51 -11.39 -2.46
C TYR A 8 -11.31 -11.60 -3.37
N ARG A 9 -10.50 -10.55 -3.50
CA ARG A 9 -9.23 -10.58 -4.20
C ARG A 9 -8.24 -9.58 -3.57
N LEU A 10 -7.00 -9.61 -4.04
CA LEU A 10 -6.07 -8.50 -3.79
C LEU A 10 -6.62 -7.23 -4.46
N PRO A 11 -6.35 -6.04 -3.89
CA PRO A 11 -6.63 -4.79 -4.58
C PRO A 11 -5.85 -4.73 -5.90
N THR A 12 -6.41 -4.08 -6.90
CA THR A 12 -5.59 -3.57 -8.00
C THR A 12 -4.68 -2.46 -7.45
N GLU A 13 -3.58 -2.18 -8.13
CA GLU A 13 -2.70 -1.10 -7.74
C GLU A 13 -3.43 0.25 -7.74
N ALA A 14 -4.30 0.46 -8.73
CA ALA A 14 -5.12 1.66 -8.83
C ALA A 14 -6.07 1.79 -7.64
N GLU A 15 -6.76 0.70 -7.26
CA GLU A 15 -7.60 0.66 -6.06
C GLU A 15 -6.79 0.95 -4.80
N TRP A 16 -5.60 0.36 -4.67
CA TRP A 16 -4.73 0.58 -3.51
C TRP A 16 -4.32 2.05 -3.38
N GLU A 17 -3.87 2.69 -4.47
CA GLU A 17 -3.46 4.10 -4.43
C GLU A 17 -4.65 5.02 -4.16
N TYR A 18 -5.78 4.79 -4.82
CA TYR A 18 -7.00 5.55 -4.58
C TYR A 18 -7.42 5.47 -3.11
N ALA A 19 -7.44 4.26 -2.56
CA ALA A 19 -7.75 4.00 -1.17
C ALA A 19 -6.73 4.62 -0.21
N CYS A 20 -5.43 4.58 -0.53
CA CYS A 20 -4.35 5.18 0.26
C CYS A 20 -4.52 6.71 0.33
N ARG A 21 -4.77 7.35 -0.81
CA ARG A 21 -4.93 8.80 -0.95
C ARG A 21 -6.17 9.32 -0.24
N ALA A 22 -7.28 8.59 -0.31
CA ALA A 22 -8.57 8.97 0.29
C ALA A 22 -8.95 10.44 0.03
N GLY A 23 -8.80 10.89 -1.22
CA GLY A 23 -9.11 12.26 -1.66
C GLY A 23 -7.94 13.27 -1.60
N THR A 24 -6.81 12.92 -0.99
CA THR A 24 -5.61 13.78 -0.95
C THR A 24 -4.76 13.67 -2.22
N THR A 25 -4.10 14.76 -2.61
CA THR A 25 -3.11 14.80 -3.70
C THR A 25 -1.66 14.81 -3.18
N THR A 26 -1.49 14.94 -1.87
CA THR A 26 -0.20 15.01 -1.18
C THR A 26 0.54 13.66 -1.16
N PRO A 27 1.84 13.64 -0.81
CA PRO A 27 2.61 12.39 -0.72
C PRO A 27 2.05 11.37 0.28
N PHE A 28 1.39 11.84 1.34
CA PHE A 28 0.73 11.02 2.34
C PHE A 28 -0.68 11.54 2.59
N HIS A 29 -1.60 10.72 3.10
CA HIS A 29 -2.92 11.20 3.54
C HIS A 29 -2.84 12.15 4.76
N PHE A 30 -1.65 12.27 5.38
CA PHE A 30 -1.32 13.23 6.42
C PHE A 30 -0.89 14.60 5.90
N GLY A 31 -0.72 14.75 4.57
CA GLY A 31 -0.16 15.95 3.93
C GLY A 31 1.25 15.73 3.40
N GLU A 32 2.09 16.77 3.49
CA GLU A 32 3.43 16.84 2.87
C GLU A 32 4.52 16.08 3.65
N THR A 33 4.20 15.55 4.83
CA THR A 33 5.19 14.87 5.68
C THR A 33 4.62 13.65 6.40
N ILE A 34 5.52 12.79 6.85
CA ILE A 34 5.26 11.62 7.68
C ILE A 34 6.24 11.65 8.84
N THR A 35 5.77 11.24 10.02
CA THR A 35 6.60 11.15 11.23
C THR A 35 6.45 9.77 11.87
N PRO A 36 7.41 9.32 12.71
CA PRO A 36 7.32 8.02 13.38
C PRO A 36 6.19 7.90 14.42
N ASN A 37 5.43 8.99 14.62
CA ASN A 37 4.23 9.07 15.45
C ASN A 37 2.94 8.87 14.64
N LEU A 38 3.02 8.91 13.31
CA LEU A 38 1.87 8.73 12.40
C LEU A 38 1.87 7.35 11.73
N ALA A 39 3.06 6.77 11.54
CA ALA A 39 3.18 5.45 10.93
C ALA A 39 4.46 4.72 11.36
N ASN A 40 4.52 3.43 11.05
CA ASN A 40 5.65 2.57 11.39
C ASN A 40 6.59 2.40 10.19
N TYR A 41 7.75 3.04 10.22
CA TYR A 41 8.80 2.95 9.20
C TYR A 41 10.17 3.16 9.86
N ASP A 42 11.26 3.19 9.08
CA ASP A 42 12.58 3.52 9.61
C ASP A 42 12.66 5.01 10.01
N GLY A 43 12.33 5.25 11.28
CA GLY A 43 12.33 6.57 11.91
C GLY A 43 13.71 7.24 12.00
N LYS A 44 14.80 6.58 11.60
CA LYS A 44 16.13 7.22 11.49
C LYS A 44 16.21 8.23 10.35
N PHE A 45 15.24 8.20 9.44
CA PHE A 45 15.15 9.09 8.28
C PHE A 45 13.91 10.00 8.38
N SER A 46 14.00 11.18 7.78
CA SER A 46 12.91 12.16 7.67
C SER A 46 12.50 12.38 6.22
N TYR A 47 11.32 12.97 6.02
CA TYR A 47 10.81 13.39 4.72
C TYR A 47 10.16 14.77 4.83
N GLY A 48 10.51 15.67 3.91
CA GLY A 48 10.05 17.06 3.95
C GLY A 48 10.42 17.73 5.28
N LEU A 49 9.44 18.35 5.92
CA LEU A 49 9.58 19.03 7.22
C LEU A 49 9.40 18.08 8.43
N GLY A 50 9.31 16.77 8.20
CA GLY A 50 9.19 15.77 9.26
C GLY A 50 10.48 15.59 10.05
N PHE A 51 10.37 15.01 11.24
CA PHE A 51 11.51 14.76 12.12
C PHE A 51 11.81 13.27 12.26
N LYS A 52 13.07 12.96 12.59
CA LYS A 52 13.52 11.61 12.95
C LYS A 52 12.94 11.20 14.30
N GLY A 53 12.78 9.91 14.53
CA GLY A 53 12.24 9.37 15.78
C GLY A 53 12.41 7.86 15.87
N THR A 54 11.49 7.21 16.56
CA THR A 54 11.60 5.79 16.88
C THR A 54 11.59 4.91 15.63
N TYR A 55 12.66 4.15 15.43
CA TYR A 55 12.68 2.99 14.54
C TYR A 55 12.35 1.74 15.36
N ARG A 56 11.19 1.13 15.11
CA ARG A 56 10.66 0.04 15.96
C ARG A 56 11.24 -1.34 15.65
N GLU A 57 11.86 -1.49 14.48
CA GLU A 57 12.52 -2.73 14.04
C GLU A 57 11.61 -3.97 13.95
N ARG A 58 10.29 -3.74 13.93
CA ARG A 58 9.26 -4.77 13.87
C ARG A 58 7.93 -4.17 13.42
N THR A 59 6.98 -5.03 13.08
CA THR A 59 5.59 -4.62 12.84
C THR A 59 4.93 -4.15 14.13
N THR A 60 3.95 -3.26 13.98
CA THR A 60 3.03 -2.88 15.05
C THR A 60 1.69 -3.58 14.83
N LYS A 61 0.88 -3.70 15.89
CA LYS A 61 -0.53 -4.10 15.74
C LYS A 61 -1.19 -3.16 14.72
N VAL A 62 -2.05 -3.70 13.85
CA VAL A 62 -2.84 -2.88 12.93
C VAL A 62 -3.59 -1.81 13.73
N SER A 63 -3.64 -0.58 13.22
CA SER A 63 -4.21 0.62 13.86
C SER A 63 -3.48 1.12 15.12
N PHE A 64 -2.20 0.73 15.34
CA PHE A 64 -1.43 1.15 16.52
C PHE A 64 -1.41 2.67 16.75
N PHE A 65 -1.35 3.46 15.67
CA PHE A 65 -1.32 4.92 15.76
C PHE A 65 -2.71 5.56 15.85
N ALA A 66 -3.79 4.78 15.70
CA ALA A 66 -5.17 5.25 15.71
C ALA A 66 -5.50 6.38 14.70
N PHE A 67 -4.72 6.51 13.63
CA PHE A 67 -4.98 7.43 12.52
C PHE A 67 -5.40 6.67 11.27
N ALA A 68 -6.69 6.75 10.94
CA ALA A 68 -7.21 6.33 9.65
C ALA A 68 -7.17 7.49 8.65
N ASN A 69 -7.12 7.17 7.36
CA ASN A 69 -7.41 8.15 6.32
C ASN A 69 -8.91 8.44 6.22
N ALA A 70 -9.33 9.33 5.30
CA ALA A 70 -10.72 9.73 5.16
C ALA A 70 -11.69 8.59 4.76
N PHE A 71 -11.16 7.45 4.28
CA PHE A 71 -11.94 6.24 3.98
C PHE A 71 -11.95 5.23 5.13
N GLY A 72 -11.39 5.58 6.30
CA GLY A 72 -11.35 4.69 7.46
C GLY A 72 -10.26 3.62 7.40
N LEU A 73 -9.27 3.75 6.51
CA LEU A 73 -8.20 2.77 6.35
C LEU A 73 -6.97 3.15 7.17
N PHE A 74 -6.44 2.17 7.91
CA PHE A 74 -5.23 2.29 8.71
C PHE A 74 -4.01 1.72 7.98
N ASP A 75 -2.84 2.17 8.43
CA ASP A 75 -1.52 1.64 8.05
C ASP A 75 -1.25 1.65 6.54
N MET A 76 -1.81 2.63 5.80
CA MET A 76 -1.57 2.81 4.37
C MET A 76 -0.15 3.35 4.04
N HIS A 77 0.64 3.72 5.05
CA HIS A 77 1.95 4.36 4.92
C HIS A 77 3.03 3.70 5.81
N GLY A 78 3.34 2.43 5.56
CA GLY A 78 4.37 1.68 6.29
C GLY A 78 3.80 0.42 6.95
N ASN A 79 4.41 0.01 8.05
CA ASN A 79 4.19 -1.26 8.75
C ASN A 79 4.62 -2.48 7.92
N ILE A 80 3.95 -2.76 6.81
CA ILE A 80 4.29 -3.83 5.87
C ILE A 80 3.98 -3.40 4.43
N TRP A 81 4.77 -3.93 3.51
CA TRP A 81 4.43 -3.94 2.09
C TRP A 81 3.16 -4.74 1.85
N GLU A 82 2.35 -4.31 0.90
CA GLU A 82 1.11 -4.99 0.54
C GLU A 82 1.07 -5.37 -0.93
N TRP A 83 0.82 -6.66 -1.19
CA TRP A 83 0.64 -7.19 -2.53
C TRP A 83 -0.60 -6.64 -3.23
N CYS A 84 -0.43 -6.24 -4.48
CA CYS A 84 -1.50 -5.90 -5.41
C CYS A 84 -1.64 -6.98 -6.49
N LEU A 85 -2.76 -6.97 -7.21
CA LEU A 85 -3.06 -7.93 -8.28
C LEU A 85 -2.21 -7.72 -9.54
N ASP A 86 -1.76 -6.48 -9.76
CA ASP A 86 -1.04 -6.02 -10.94
C ASP A 86 0.37 -6.58 -11.06
N ASP A 87 0.80 -6.78 -12.30
CA ASP A 87 2.20 -6.99 -12.63
C ASP A 87 2.93 -5.65 -12.75
N TRP A 88 4.23 -5.67 -12.45
CA TRP A 88 5.09 -4.51 -12.61
C TRP A 88 5.21 -4.08 -14.08
N HIS A 89 5.09 -2.77 -14.29
CA HIS A 89 5.37 -2.08 -15.54
C HIS A 89 6.24 -0.86 -15.24
N GLU A 90 7.23 -0.58 -16.09
CA GLU A 90 8.21 0.50 -15.88
C GLU A 90 7.59 1.89 -15.86
N ASN A 91 6.46 2.05 -16.56
CA ASN A 91 5.71 3.29 -16.65
C ASN A 91 4.19 3.01 -16.64
N TYR A 92 3.39 4.04 -16.87
CA TYR A 92 1.93 3.97 -16.96
C TYR A 92 1.40 4.14 -18.39
N ASP A 93 2.25 4.00 -19.40
CA ASP A 93 1.83 4.07 -20.79
C ASP A 93 0.90 2.88 -21.08
N CYS A 94 -0.32 3.17 -21.53
CA CYS A 94 -1.37 2.17 -21.76
C CYS A 94 -1.92 1.48 -20.49
N ALA A 95 -1.70 2.05 -19.30
CA ALA A 95 -2.32 1.54 -18.08
C ALA A 95 -3.86 1.58 -18.17
N PRO A 96 -4.59 0.60 -17.60
CA PRO A 96 -6.04 0.68 -17.47
C PRO A 96 -6.47 1.93 -16.70
N THR A 97 -7.48 2.63 -17.20
CA THR A 97 -8.01 3.88 -16.58
C THR A 97 -9.31 3.68 -15.81
N ASN A 98 -9.82 2.44 -15.80
CA ASN A 98 -11.07 2.03 -15.16
C ASN A 98 -10.85 1.34 -13.80
N GLY A 99 -9.60 1.25 -13.33
CA GLY A 99 -9.25 0.58 -12.07
C GLY A 99 -9.00 -0.92 -12.20
N ASP A 100 -9.10 -1.50 -13.40
CA ASP A 100 -8.75 -2.90 -13.64
C ASP A 100 -7.27 -3.17 -13.38
N ALA A 101 -6.95 -4.41 -13.01
CA ALA A 101 -5.57 -4.81 -12.79
C ALA A 101 -4.81 -4.88 -14.11
N TRP A 102 -3.59 -4.34 -14.11
CA TRP A 102 -2.68 -4.42 -15.24
C TRP A 102 -1.85 -5.70 -15.15
N VAL A 103 -2.36 -6.76 -15.78
CA VAL A 103 -1.75 -8.10 -15.75
C VAL A 103 -1.13 -8.46 -17.10
N THR A 104 0.03 -9.11 -17.06
CA THR A 104 0.74 -9.61 -18.26
C THR A 104 0.44 -11.09 -18.47
N SER A 105 0.52 -11.55 -19.73
CA SER A 105 0.37 -12.97 -20.08
C SER A 105 1.63 -13.81 -19.79
N ASN A 106 2.71 -13.19 -19.29
CA ASN A 106 4.00 -13.85 -19.12
C ASN A 106 4.05 -14.68 -17.82
N GLN A 107 4.83 -15.76 -17.85
CA GLN A 107 4.97 -16.66 -16.69
C GLN A 107 5.79 -16.05 -15.54
N ASN A 108 6.66 -15.08 -15.83
CA ASN A 108 7.48 -14.39 -14.83
C ASN A 108 6.76 -13.17 -14.25
N LYS A 109 5.70 -13.43 -13.49
CA LYS A 109 4.93 -12.40 -12.79
C LYS A 109 5.80 -11.68 -11.76
N SER A 110 5.81 -10.37 -11.86
CA SER A 110 6.49 -9.47 -10.92
C SER A 110 5.44 -8.63 -10.20
N PRO A 111 4.71 -9.21 -9.24
CA PRO A 111 3.58 -8.54 -8.62
C PRO A 111 4.01 -7.24 -7.92
N VAL A 112 3.12 -6.26 -7.99
CA VAL A 112 3.32 -4.94 -7.39
C VAL A 112 3.16 -4.99 -5.87
N LEU A 113 4.00 -4.22 -5.18
CA LEU A 113 3.97 -3.95 -3.75
C LEU A 113 3.76 -2.46 -3.49
N ARG A 114 2.93 -2.14 -2.51
CA ARG A 114 2.62 -0.76 -2.10
C ARG A 114 2.74 -0.54 -0.58
N GLY A 115 2.81 0.72 -0.18
CA GLY A 115 2.77 1.16 1.22
C GLY A 115 4.10 1.33 1.93
N GLY A 116 5.14 0.59 1.53
CA GLY A 116 6.39 0.52 2.30
C GLY A 116 6.22 -0.30 3.59
N ALA A 117 7.30 -0.51 4.34
CA ALA A 117 7.27 -1.34 5.54
C ALA A 117 7.98 -0.70 6.74
N TRP A 118 7.94 -1.37 7.90
CA TRP A 118 8.56 -0.90 9.14
C TRP A 118 10.06 -0.60 9.01
N ARG A 119 10.76 -1.21 8.04
CA ARG A 119 12.18 -0.98 7.74
C ARG A 119 12.44 -0.06 6.55
N SER A 120 11.40 0.47 5.94
CA SER A 120 11.51 1.35 4.78
C SER A 120 11.80 2.78 5.22
N GLY A 121 12.58 3.53 4.45
CA GLY A 121 12.66 4.97 4.64
C GLY A 121 11.35 5.67 4.25
N PRO A 122 11.07 6.89 4.76
CA PRO A 122 9.77 7.54 4.59
C PRO A 122 9.40 7.86 3.14
N ARG A 123 10.39 8.07 2.24
CA ARG A 123 10.15 8.26 0.80
C ARG A 123 9.41 7.09 0.16
N VAL A 124 9.64 5.88 0.68
CA VAL A 124 9.08 4.63 0.18
C VAL A 124 7.64 4.43 0.67
N CYS A 125 7.23 5.15 1.72
CA CYS A 125 5.89 5.09 2.30
C CYS A 125 4.87 6.02 1.63
N ARG A 126 5.25 6.75 0.57
CA ARG A 126 4.34 7.69 -0.12
C ARG A 126 3.23 6.94 -0.84
N SER A 127 2.05 7.56 -0.97
CA SER A 127 0.92 7.01 -1.74
C SER A 127 1.29 6.62 -3.16
N ALA A 128 2.20 7.36 -3.81
CA ALA A 128 2.63 7.12 -5.18
C ALA A 128 3.86 6.19 -5.31
N PHE A 129 4.44 5.72 -4.21
CA PHE A 129 5.61 4.84 -4.30
C PHE A 129 5.15 3.42 -4.64
N ARG A 130 5.81 2.85 -5.66
CA ARG A 130 5.58 1.48 -6.13
C ARG A 130 6.86 0.68 -5.98
N GLN A 131 6.73 -0.60 -5.71
CA GLN A 131 7.82 -1.56 -5.79
C GLN A 131 7.28 -2.83 -6.42
N TYR A 132 8.17 -3.73 -6.81
CA TYR A 132 7.79 -5.09 -7.18
C TYR A 132 8.73 -6.09 -6.53
N SER A 133 8.30 -7.34 -6.51
CA SER A 133 9.17 -8.44 -6.14
C SER A 133 8.74 -9.71 -6.88
N ASN A 134 9.51 -10.78 -6.73
CA ASN A 134 9.12 -12.08 -7.27
C ASN A 134 7.86 -12.59 -6.54
N SER A 135 6.95 -13.25 -7.25
CA SER A 135 5.72 -13.81 -6.66
C SER A 135 5.94 -14.83 -5.53
N SER A 136 7.11 -15.47 -5.48
CA SER A 136 7.52 -16.35 -4.38
C SER A 136 8.15 -15.63 -3.19
N TYR A 137 8.37 -14.32 -3.29
CA TYR A 137 9.01 -13.53 -2.24
C TYR A 137 8.15 -13.53 -0.96
N ARG A 138 8.75 -13.97 0.14
CA ARG A 138 8.13 -13.95 1.46
C ARG A 138 9.14 -13.41 2.44
N PHE A 139 8.80 -12.28 3.04
CA PHE A 139 9.65 -11.65 4.04
C PHE A 139 8.80 -11.07 5.17
N LYS A 140 9.42 -10.88 6.33
CA LYS A 140 8.77 -10.44 7.58
C LYS A 140 8.21 -9.01 7.55
N ASP A 141 8.28 -8.36 6.40
CA ASP A 141 7.85 -6.99 6.15
C ASP A 141 6.83 -6.90 5.01
N THR A 142 6.32 -8.05 4.54
CA THR A 142 5.42 -8.17 3.41
C THR A 142 4.15 -8.93 3.82
N GLY A 143 2.99 -8.40 3.46
CA GLY A 143 1.68 -9.02 3.64
C GLY A 143 0.71 -8.54 2.57
N PHE A 144 -0.56 -8.40 2.92
CA PHE A 144 -1.61 -8.04 1.96
C PHE A 144 -2.86 -7.53 2.68
N ARG A 145 -3.72 -6.86 1.91
CA ARG A 145 -5.13 -6.65 2.24
C ARG A 145 -5.99 -7.25 1.14
N VAL A 146 -7.28 -7.40 1.44
CA VAL A 146 -8.26 -7.89 0.47
C VAL A 146 -9.29 -6.81 0.20
N VAL A 147 -9.79 -6.78 -1.03
CA VAL A 147 -11.00 -6.05 -1.40
C VAL A 147 -12.12 -7.03 -1.63
N CYS A 148 -13.35 -6.56 -1.47
CA CYS A 148 -14.56 -7.33 -1.68
C CYS A 148 -15.40 -6.63 -2.75
N LEU A 149 -15.78 -7.35 -3.81
CA LEU A 149 -16.70 -6.80 -4.79
C LEU A 149 -18.08 -6.66 -4.15
N VAL A 150 -18.66 -5.46 -4.22
CA VAL A 150 -20.05 -5.23 -3.87
C VAL A 150 -20.83 -5.14 -5.18
N LEU A 151 -21.60 -6.18 -5.49
CA LEU A 151 -22.56 -6.10 -6.59
C LEU A 151 -23.66 -5.13 -6.16
N SER A 152 -23.75 -3.96 -6.79
CA SER A 152 -24.93 -3.12 -6.62
C SER A 152 -26.10 -3.80 -7.33
N THR A 153 -27.03 -4.35 -6.56
CA THR A 153 -28.38 -4.61 -7.06
C THR A 153 -29.04 -3.25 -7.22
N HIS A 154 -29.15 -2.77 -8.46
CA HIS A 154 -30.05 -1.68 -8.81
C HIS A 154 -31.50 -2.15 -8.73
#